data_AF-A0A359E5L2-F1
#
_entry.id   AF-A0A359E5L2-F1
#
_cell.length_a   1.000
_cell.length_b   1.000
_cell.length_c   1.000
_cell.angle_alpha   90.00
_cell.angle_beta   90.00
_cell.angle_gamma   90.00
#
_symmetry.space_group_name_H-M   'P 1'
#
loop_
_entity.id
_entity.type
_entity.pdbx_description
1 polymer ?
#
loop_
_entity_poly.entity_id
_entity_poly.type
_entity_poly.pdbx_seq_one_letter_code
_entity_poly.pdbx_strand_id
1 'polypeptide(L)' 'GDLSWGVPVPLEEAEGKVLYVWFDAPIGYVSATKEWAQEQGKPELWKDFWQDENTELYHFIGKDNIVFHCIMFPV' A
#
# COMPACT_ATOMS: atom_id res chain seq x y z
N GLY A 1 14.48 18.71 7.69
CA GLY A 1 15.59 17.94 7.12
C GLY A 1 14.97 17.04 6.09
N ASP A 2 15.14 17.38 4.82
CA ASP A 2 14.50 16.67 3.71
C ASP A 2 14.94 15.21 3.68
N LEU A 3 13.95 14.32 3.66
CA LEU A 3 14.15 12.88 3.50
C LEU A 3 14.47 12.61 2.02
N SER A 4 15.69 12.20 1.72
CA SER A 4 16.16 11.85 0.37
C SER A 4 15.91 10.39 -0.01
N TRP A 5 15.16 9.63 0.82
CA TRP A 5 14.92 8.20 0.65
C TRP A 5 13.42 7.89 0.68
N GLY A 6 12.87 7.39 -0.44
CA GLY A 6 11.45 7.04 -0.64
C GLY A 6 11.08 6.94 -2.13
N VAL A 7 9.81 6.63 -2.43
CA VAL A 7 9.32 6.57 -3.83
C VAL A 7 9.15 7.99 -4.38
N PRO A 8 9.70 8.32 -5.56
CA PRO A 8 9.60 9.66 -6.13
C PRO A 8 8.15 9.99 -6.53
N VAL A 9 7.73 11.23 -6.27
CA VAL A 9 6.42 11.72 -6.71
C VAL A 9 6.41 11.87 -8.25
N PRO A 10 5.44 11.29 -8.98
CA PRO A 10 5.44 11.30 -10.46
C PRO A 10 4.94 12.62 -11.09
N LEU A 11 5.04 13.75 -10.38
CA LEU A 11 4.61 15.07 -10.86
C LEU A 11 5.85 15.93 -11.12
N GLU A 12 5.96 16.53 -12.32
CA GLU A 12 7.07 17.43 -12.68
C GLU A 12 7.23 18.60 -11.69
N GLU A 13 6.12 19.10 -11.14
CA GLU A 13 6.08 20.22 -10.18
C GLU A 13 6.60 19.82 -8.78
N ALA A 14 6.85 18.53 -8.54
CA ALA A 14 7.28 17.95 -7.27
C ALA A 14 8.66 17.28 -7.38
N GLU A 15 9.47 17.67 -8.35
CA GLU A 15 10.81 17.14 -8.58
C GLU A 15 11.69 17.25 -7.31
N GLY A 16 12.30 16.14 -6.90
CA GLY A 16 13.09 16.04 -5.66
C GLY A 16 12.29 15.75 -4.38
N LYS A 17 10.95 15.64 -4.45
CA LYS A 17 10.12 15.20 -3.32
C LYS A 17 9.93 13.69 -3.37
N VAL A 18 10.10 13.04 -2.22
CA VAL A 18 9.72 11.64 -2.02
C VAL A 18 8.33 11.58 -1.40
N LEU A 19 7.53 10.58 -1.81
CA LEU A 19 6.30 10.23 -1.12
C LEU A 19 6.66 9.92 0.33
N TYR A 20 6.00 10.62 1.25
CA TYR A 20 6.15 10.38 2.67
C TYR A 20 5.78 8.91 2.96
N VAL A 21 6.70 8.18 3.60
CA VAL A 21 6.72 6.71 3.71
C VAL A 21 5.41 6.08 4.20
N TRP A 22 4.58 6.88 4.86
CA TRP A 22 3.27 6.46 5.33
C TRP A 22 2.28 6.25 4.20
N PHE A 23 2.22 7.09 3.17
CA PHE A 23 1.19 6.95 2.11
C PHE A 23 1.36 5.69 1.24
N ASP A 24 2.55 5.11 1.18
CA ASP A 24 2.88 3.93 0.37
C ASP A 24 2.71 2.60 1.13
N ALA A 25 2.61 2.65 2.46
CA ALA A 25 2.45 1.46 3.30
C ALA A 25 1.30 0.53 2.87
N PRO A 26 0.10 1.02 2.47
CA PRO A 26 -0.95 0.14 2.02
C PRO A 26 -0.79 -0.40 0.60
N ILE A 27 -0.15 0.37 -0.27
CA ILE A 27 0.18 -0.06 -1.64
C ILE A 27 1.16 -1.24 -1.58
N GLY A 28 2.01 -1.28 -0.55
CA GLY A 28 2.86 -2.43 -0.23
C GLY A 28 2.09 -3.74 -0.06
N TYR A 29 0.97 -3.77 0.67
CA TYR A 29 0.18 -4.99 0.87
C TYR A 29 -0.46 -5.50 -0.41
N VAL A 30 -0.99 -4.59 -1.23
CA VAL A 30 -1.56 -4.93 -2.55
C VAL A 30 -0.47 -5.44 -3.48
N SER A 31 0.71 -4.82 -3.47
CA SER A 31 1.85 -5.19 -4.31
C SER A 31 2.40 -6.57 -3.96
N ALA A 32 2.54 -6.87 -2.66
CA ALA A 32 2.93 -8.21 -2.20
C ALA A 32 1.90 -9.28 -2.61
N THR A 33 0.60 -8.97 -2.54
CA THR A 33 -0.46 -9.89 -2.96
C THR A 33 -0.43 -10.13 -4.48
N LYS A 34 -0.14 -9.10 -5.27
CA LYS A 34 0.06 -9.20 -6.72
C LYS A 34 1.23 -10.10 -7.07
N GLU A 35 2.36 -9.95 -6.41
CA GLU A 35 3.55 -10.78 -6.62
C GLU A 35 3.25 -12.25 -6.26
N TRP A 36 2.65 -12.51 -5.10
CA TRP A 36 2.20 -13.85 -4.73
C TRP A 36 1.24 -14.47 -5.78
N ALA A 37 0.27 -13.70 -6.28
CA ALA A 37 -0.67 -14.17 -7.29
C ALA A 37 0.03 -14.55 -8.61
N GLN A 38 1.08 -13.82 -8.99
CA GLN A 38 1.92 -14.17 -10.14
C GLN A 38 2.66 -15.50 -9.93
N GLU A 39 3.24 -15.72 -8.74
CA GLU A 39 3.91 -16.98 -8.40
C GLU A 39 2.97 -18.19 -8.42
N GLN A 40 1.70 -18.00 -8.08
CA GLN A 40 0.67 -19.04 -8.19
C GLN A 40 0.22 -19.33 -9.64
N GLY A 41 0.78 -18.64 -10.63
CA GLY A 41 0.37 -18.74 -12.03
C GLY A 41 -1.01 -18.15 -12.31
N LYS A 42 -1.55 -17.34 -11.39
CA LYS A 42 -2.88 -16.74 -11.46
C LYS A 42 -2.78 -15.23 -11.20
N PRO A 43 -2.24 -14.45 -12.16
CA PRO A 43 -1.89 -13.05 -11.94
C PRO A 43 -3.07 -12.13 -11.59
N GLU A 44 -4.31 -12.55 -11.80
CA GLU A 44 -5.52 -11.77 -11.45
C GLU A 44 -6.07 -12.11 -10.07
N LEU A 45 -5.60 -13.17 -9.42
CA LEU A 45 -6.14 -13.69 -8.15
C LEU A 45 -6.06 -12.67 -7.00
N TRP A 46 -5.11 -11.74 -7.04
CA TRP A 46 -5.03 -10.67 -6.04
C TRP A 46 -6.28 -9.79 -6.01
N LYS A 47 -7.02 -9.67 -7.12
CA LYS A 47 -8.25 -8.85 -7.17
C LYS A 47 -9.33 -9.42 -6.26
N ASP A 48 -9.44 -10.74 -6.16
CA ASP A 48 -10.43 -11.39 -5.28
C ASP A 48 -10.20 -10.98 -3.81
N PHE A 49 -8.95 -10.76 -3.40
CA PHE A 49 -8.60 -10.35 -2.05
C PHE A 49 -8.78 -8.85 -1.76
N TRP A 50 -8.76 -8.00 -2.79
CA TRP A 50 -8.70 -6.54 -2.63
C TRP A 50 -9.86 -5.77 -3.27
N GLN A 51 -10.67 -6.42 -4.11
CA GLN A 51 -11.76 -5.81 -4.89
C GLN A 51 -13.10 -6.54 -4.75
N ASP A 52 -13.14 -7.75 -4.20
CA ASP A 52 -14.40 -8.44 -3.91
C ASP A 52 -15.03 -7.89 -2.62
N GLU A 53 -16.29 -7.47 -2.70
CA GLU A 53 -17.07 -6.97 -1.58
C GLU A 53 -17.36 -8.03 -0.50
N ASN A 54 -17.25 -9.32 -0.86
CA ASN A 54 -17.45 -10.44 0.06
C ASN A 54 -16.17 -10.82 0.82
N THR A 55 -15.04 -10.17 0.52
CA THR A 55 -13.76 -10.47 1.17
C THR A 55 -13.64 -9.72 2.49
N GLU A 56 -13.39 -10.47 3.56
CA GLU A 56 -13.03 -9.90 4.86
C GLU A 56 -11.51 -9.74 4.96
N LEU A 57 -11.05 -8.50 5.09
CA LEU A 57 -9.63 -8.16 5.17
C LEU A 57 -9.22 -7.88 6.63
N TYR A 58 -8.25 -8.64 7.13
CA TYR A 58 -7.79 -8.57 8.53
C TYR A 58 -6.37 -7.99 8.62
N HIS A 59 -6.24 -6.83 9.26
CA HIS A 59 -4.95 -6.14 9.44
C HIS A 59 -4.48 -6.26 10.90
N PHE A 60 -3.44 -7.06 11.13
CA PHE A 60 -2.79 -7.15 12.44
C PHE A 60 -1.76 -6.04 12.58
N ILE A 61 -2.06 -5.03 13.40
CA ILE A 61 -1.23 -3.82 13.55
C ILE A 61 -0.87 -3.58 15.02
N GLY A 62 0.33 -3.04 15.25
CA GLY A 62 0.75 -2.59 16.58
C GLY A 62 0.02 -1.30 17.00
N LYS A 63 -0.08 -1.08 18.32
CA LYS A 63 -0.74 0.08 18.95
C LYS A 63 -0.38 1.43 18.31
N ASP A 64 0.88 1.62 17.95
CA ASP A 64 1.37 2.91 17.45
C ASP A 64 1.05 3.15 15.96
N ASN A 65 0.49 2.15 15.25
CA ASN A 65 0.12 2.22 13.83
C ASN A 65 -1.41 2.30 13.60
N ILE A 66 -2.21 2.38 14.67
CA ILE A 66 -3.69 2.38 14.61
C ILE A 66 -4.23 3.57 13.83
N VAL A 67 -3.72 4.78 14.10
CA VAL A 67 -4.17 6.02 13.45
C VAL A 67 -4.02 5.91 11.92
N PHE A 68 -2.95 5.28 11.46
CA PHE A 68 -2.70 5.15 10.04
C PHE A 68 -3.66 4.18 9.34
N HIS A 69 -3.85 2.99 9.91
CA HIS A 69 -4.67 1.95 9.27
C HIS A 69 -6.17 2.18 9.42
N CYS A 70 -6.61 2.92 10.44
CA CYS A 70 -8.03 3.19 10.67
C CYS A 70 -8.50 4.55 10.14
N ILE A 71 -7.61 5.53 9.95
CA ILE A 71 -8.00 6.89 9.56
C ILE A 71 -7.39 7.32 8.24
N MET A 72 -6.16 6.92 7.89
CA MET A 72 -5.52 7.36 6.62
C MET A 72 -5.73 6.37 5.48
N PHE A 73 -5.79 5.08 5.78
CA PHE A 73 -5.92 4.02 4.77
C PHE A 73 -7.34 3.83 4.20
N PRO A 74 -8.45 4.00 4.95
CA PRO A 74 -9.80 3.81 4.38
C PRO A 74 -10.32 5.00 3.55
N VAL A 75 -9.60 6.14 3.51
CA VAL A 75 -10.04 7.40 2.86
C VAL A 75 -9.73 7.39 1.38
#